data_AF-A0A2M6ZJ10-F1
#
_entry.id   AF-A0A2M6ZJ10-F1
#
_cell.length_a   1.000
_cell.length_b   1.000
_cell.length_c   1.000
_cell.angle_alpha   90.00
_cell.angle_beta   90.00
_cell.angle_gamma   90.00
#
_symmetry.space_group_name_H-M   'P 1'
#
loop_
_entity.id
_entity.type
_entity.pdbx_description
1 polymer ?
#
loop_
_entity_poly.entity_id
_entity_poly.type
_entity_poly.pdbx_seq_one_letter_code
_entity_poly.pdbx_strand_id
1 'polypeptide(L)'
;MQADRKKRTPSIPLKHYGWIVVGVWTLVAAASLGWNLLQDRDEALRVARNIALTNYARDVLYRRWAAAHGGVYVPVTPNTPPTPYLAQLPERDIVTPSGRRLTLLNPAYMTRQVYELAQESGQPQGHLTSLKPLRPQNAPDPWEKKALQAFEHGAEEVSEVVSLNGQPSMRLMRPFRIDLSCLTCHEEQGYKGD
;
A
#
# COMPACT_ATOMS: atom_id res chain seq x y z
N MET A 1 29.14 2.33 -89.61
CA MET A 1 27.80 1.95 -89.08
C MET A 1 27.99 1.31 -87.71
N GLN A 2 27.78 2.04 -86.62
CA GLN A 2 27.70 1.46 -85.28
C GLN A 2 26.21 1.39 -84.90
N ALA A 3 25.70 0.17 -84.74
CA ALA A 3 24.34 -0.07 -84.29
C ALA A 3 24.27 0.13 -82.77
N ASP A 4 23.33 0.99 -82.37
CA ASP A 4 23.11 1.47 -81.01
C ASP A 4 22.63 0.34 -80.09
N ARG A 5 23.45 -0.05 -79.12
CA ARG A 5 23.17 -1.17 -78.20
C ARG A 5 22.36 -0.63 -77.01
N LYS A 6 21.03 -0.64 -77.12
CA LYS A 6 20.10 -0.33 -76.01
C LYS A 6 20.41 -1.19 -74.79
N LYS A 7 21.06 -0.60 -73.78
CA LYS A 7 21.26 -1.19 -72.46
C LYS A 7 19.90 -1.30 -71.76
N ARG A 8 19.38 -2.53 -71.62
CA ARG A 8 18.24 -2.80 -70.72
C ARG A 8 18.75 -2.66 -69.28
N THR A 9 18.33 -1.61 -68.59
CA THR A 9 18.53 -1.48 -67.14
C THR A 9 17.65 -2.52 -66.44
N PRO A 10 18.19 -3.35 -65.53
CA PRO A 10 17.37 -4.28 -64.77
C PRO A 10 16.36 -3.49 -63.93
N SER A 11 15.06 -3.71 -64.15
CA SER A 11 14.00 -3.11 -63.36
C SER A 11 14.02 -3.74 -61.98
N ILE A 12 14.50 -2.99 -60.98
CA ILE A 12 14.46 -3.41 -59.58
C ILE A 12 12.99 -3.70 -59.23
N PRO A 13 12.67 -4.89 -58.69
CA PRO A 13 11.31 -5.27 -58.33
C PRO A 13 10.84 -4.50 -57.07
N LEU A 14 10.62 -3.20 -57.21
CA LEU A 14 10.33 -2.23 -56.14
C LEU A 14 9.15 -2.66 -55.25
N LYS A 15 8.17 -3.35 -55.84
CA LYS A 15 7.01 -3.90 -55.12
C LYS A 15 7.40 -4.93 -54.05
N HIS A 16 8.37 -5.80 -54.34
CA HIS A 16 8.81 -6.83 -53.40
C HIS A 16 9.60 -6.22 -52.24
N TYR A 17 10.46 -5.24 -52.52
CA TYR A 17 11.15 -4.48 -51.47
C TYR A 17 10.19 -3.68 -50.60
N GLY A 18 9.15 -3.09 -51.19
CA GLY A 18 8.09 -2.41 -50.45
C GLY A 18 7.39 -3.32 -49.44
N TRP A 19 6.99 -4.53 -49.86
CA TRP A 19 6.39 -5.51 -48.95
C TRP A 19 7.33 -6.00 -47.86
N ILE A 20 8.62 -6.17 -48.16
CA ILE A 20 9.63 -6.52 -47.15
C ILE A 20 9.75 -5.41 -46.11
N VAL A 21 9.82 -4.15 -46.54
CA VAL A 21 9.91 -3.00 -45.61
C VAL A 21 8.67 -2.93 -44.72
N VAL A 22 7.47 -3.08 -45.29
CA VAL A 22 6.21 -3.11 -44.51
C VAL A 22 6.20 -4.27 -43.52
N GLY A 23 6.62 -5.47 -43.94
CA GLY A 23 6.68 -6.64 -43.06
C GLY A 23 7.68 -6.45 -41.91
N VAL A 24 8.89 -5.97 -42.20
CA VAL A 24 9.92 -5.68 -41.19
C VAL A 24 9.45 -4.59 -40.24
N TRP A 25 8.88 -3.50 -40.76
CA TRP A 25 8.36 -2.42 -39.92
C TRP A 25 7.21 -2.90 -39.02
N THR A 26 6.30 -3.70 -39.55
CA THR A 26 5.19 -4.28 -38.78
C THR A 26 5.70 -5.18 -37.66
N LEU A 27 6.71 -6.01 -37.95
CA LEU A 27 7.35 -6.88 -36.96
C LEU A 27 8.04 -6.07 -35.85
N VAL A 28 8.78 -5.02 -36.22
CA VAL A 28 9.45 -4.12 -35.26
C VAL A 28 8.41 -3.38 -34.40
N ALA A 29 7.33 -2.88 -35.00
CA ALA A 29 6.26 -2.20 -34.27
C ALA A 29 5.54 -3.16 -33.31
N ALA A 30 5.25 -4.40 -33.74
CA ALA A 30 4.63 -5.42 -32.89
C ALA A 30 5.55 -5.84 -31.72
N ALA A 31 6.85 -6.03 -31.98
CA ALA A 31 7.82 -6.34 -30.94
C ALA A 31 7.96 -5.18 -29.94
N SER A 32 8.00 -3.93 -30.43
CA SER A 32 8.04 -2.73 -29.60
C SER A 32 6.80 -2.59 -28.72
N LEU A 33 5.61 -2.87 -29.27
CA LEU A 33 4.36 -2.84 -28.52
C LEU A 33 4.33 -3.93 -27.44
N GLY A 34 4.71 -5.16 -27.79
CA GLY A 34 4.80 -6.26 -26.84
C GLY A 34 5.75 -5.96 -25.68
N TRP A 35 6.92 -5.39 -25.98
CA TRP A 35 7.89 -4.96 -24.96
C TRP A 35 7.33 -3.87 -24.06
N ASN A 36 6.69 -2.85 -24.65
CA ASN A 36 6.09 -1.76 -23.90
C ASN A 36 4.97 -2.23 -22.95
N LEU A 37 4.10 -3.12 -23.42
CA LEU A 37 3.02 -3.69 -22.58
C LEU A 37 3.55 -4.53 -21.41
N LEU A 38 4.67 -5.23 -21.58
CA LEU A 38 5.31 -5.97 -20.49
C LEU A 38 5.94 -5.00 -19.48
N GLN A 39 6.66 -4.00 -19.98
CA GLN A 39 7.30 -2.98 -19.14
C GLN A 39 6.28 -2.16 -18.34
N ASP A 40 5.14 -1.81 -18.94
CA ASP A 40 4.08 -1.07 -18.27
C ASP A 40 3.48 -1.83 -17.07
N ARG A 41 3.42 -3.17 -17.14
CA ARG A 41 2.93 -4.00 -16.03
C ARG A 41 3.88 -3.99 -14.84
N ASP A 42 5.17 -4.16 -15.09
CA ASP A 42 6.20 -4.14 -14.05
C ASP A 42 6.30 -2.75 -13.41
N GLU A 43 6.18 -1.70 -14.23
CA GLU A 43 6.13 -0.31 -13.76
C GLU A 43 4.92 -0.08 -12.84
N ALA A 44 3.73 -0.51 -13.25
CA ALA A 44 2.51 -0.36 -12.47
C ALA A 44 2.63 -1.02 -11.09
N LEU A 45 3.21 -2.22 -11.01
CA LEU A 45 3.45 -2.91 -9.73
C LEU A 45 4.48 -2.18 -8.87
N ARG A 46 5.55 -1.65 -9.47
CA ARG A 46 6.56 -0.85 -8.76
C ARG A 46 5.96 0.44 -8.18
N VAL A 47 5.14 1.13 -8.95
CA VAL A 47 4.39 2.30 -8.50
C VAL A 47 3.44 1.91 -7.35
N ALA A 48 2.68 0.83 -7.49
CA ALA A 48 1.78 0.34 -6.43
C ALA A 48 2.54 0.03 -5.13
N ARG A 49 3.72 -0.59 -5.22
CA ARG A 49 4.59 -0.83 -4.05
C ARG A 49 5.07 0.47 -3.41
N ASN A 50 5.52 1.44 -4.20
CA ASN A 50 5.97 2.74 -3.69
C ASN A 50 4.83 3.53 -3.03
N ILE A 51 3.62 3.45 -3.58
CA ILE A 51 2.41 4.01 -2.97
C ILE A 51 2.15 3.34 -1.61
N ALA A 52 2.19 2.01 -1.54
CA ALA A 52 2.00 1.29 -0.27
C ALA A 52 3.04 1.68 0.79
N LEU A 53 4.31 1.78 0.40
CA LEU A 53 5.41 2.22 1.28
C LEU A 53 5.21 3.65 1.80
N THR A 54 4.81 4.55 0.91
CA THR A 54 4.59 5.97 1.27
C THR A 54 3.41 6.11 2.22
N ASN A 55 2.34 5.35 2.00
CA ASN A 55 1.19 5.33 2.91
C ASN A 55 1.57 4.75 4.28
N TYR A 56 2.29 3.63 4.31
CA TYR A 56 2.81 3.08 5.57
C TYR A 56 3.65 4.10 6.34
N ALA A 57 4.60 4.77 5.68
CA ALA A 57 5.46 5.76 6.33
C ALA A 57 4.64 6.94 6.89
N ARG A 58 3.59 7.36 6.17
CA ARG A 58 2.68 8.42 6.59
C ARG A 58 1.82 7.99 7.79
N ASP A 59 1.32 6.76 7.80
CA ASP A 59 0.56 6.21 8.92
C ASP A 59 1.41 6.12 10.19
N VAL A 60 2.65 5.65 10.07
CA VAL A 60 3.63 5.62 11.17
C VAL A 60 3.84 7.03 11.72
N LEU A 61 4.03 8.03 10.85
CA LEU A 61 4.25 9.41 11.26
C LEU A 61 3.06 10.00 12.03
N TYR A 62 1.84 9.84 11.52
CA TYR A 62 0.65 10.34 12.20
C TYR A 62 0.37 9.62 13.51
N ARG A 63 0.57 8.30 13.54
CA ARG A 63 0.44 7.52 14.77
C ARG A 63 1.45 7.99 15.82
N ARG A 64 2.71 8.23 15.43
CA ARG A 64 3.75 8.77 16.32
C ARG A 64 3.39 10.16 16.83
N TRP A 65 2.90 11.04 15.96
CA TRP A 65 2.42 12.36 16.36
C TRP A 65 1.29 12.27 17.40
N ALA A 66 0.29 11.42 17.18
CA ALA A 66 -0.79 11.21 18.13
C ALA A 66 -0.30 10.61 19.46
N ALA A 67 0.63 9.66 19.40
CA ALA A 67 1.24 9.05 20.59
C ALA A 67 2.01 10.09 21.43
N ALA A 68 2.77 10.97 20.78
CA ALA A 68 3.53 12.02 21.43
C ALA A 68 2.66 13.03 22.20
N HIS A 69 1.37 13.14 21.85
CA HIS A 69 0.39 13.98 22.56
C HIS A 69 -0.45 13.20 23.58
N GLY A 70 -0.19 11.90 23.78
CA GLY A 70 -1.00 11.03 24.65
C GLY A 70 -2.37 10.65 24.06
N GLY A 71 -2.62 10.95 22.78
CA GLY A 71 -3.90 10.77 22.11
C GLY A 71 -4.58 12.09 21.75
N VAL A 72 -5.82 12.01 21.26
CA VAL A 72 -6.61 13.17 20.84
C VAL A 72 -8.04 13.04 21.37
N TYR A 73 -8.55 14.08 22.03
CA TYR A 73 -9.97 14.11 22.41
C TYR A 73 -10.86 14.43 21.22
N VAL A 74 -11.89 13.60 21.04
CA VAL A 74 -12.90 13.78 19.98
C VAL A 74 -14.31 13.65 20.56
N PRO A 75 -15.34 14.20 19.89
CA PRO A 75 -16.71 14.06 20.33
C PRO A 75 -17.15 12.59 20.37
N VAL A 76 -17.88 12.23 21.44
CA VAL A 76 -18.54 10.93 21.50
C VAL A 76 -19.67 10.90 20.49
N THR A 77 -19.61 9.93 19.56
CA THR A 77 -20.65 9.68 18.55
C THR A 77 -20.90 8.18 18.42
N PRO A 78 -21.98 7.74 17.74
CA PRO A 78 -22.17 6.32 17.45
C PRO A 78 -21.01 5.67 16.68
N ASN A 79 -20.32 6.43 15.83
CA ASN A 79 -19.16 5.97 15.06
C ASN A 79 -17.86 6.05 15.86
N THR A 80 -17.83 6.88 16.91
CA THR A 80 -16.70 7.06 17.81
C THR A 80 -17.09 6.89 19.27
N PRO A 81 -17.49 5.68 19.70
CA PRO A 81 -17.75 5.38 21.10
C PRO A 81 -16.45 5.34 21.91
N PRO A 82 -16.48 5.62 23.23
CA PRO A 82 -15.34 5.41 24.11
C PRO A 82 -14.82 3.98 24.04
N THR A 83 -13.51 3.83 23.87
CA THR A 83 -12.91 2.50 23.73
C THR A 83 -12.85 1.77 25.08
N PRO A 84 -13.26 0.49 25.16
CA PRO A 84 -13.16 -0.28 26.39
C PRO A 84 -11.71 -0.56 26.78
N TYR A 85 -10.77 -0.54 25.82
CA TYR A 85 -9.36 -0.81 26.04
C TYR A 85 -8.61 0.28 26.82
N LEU A 86 -9.25 1.44 27.06
CA LEU A 86 -8.71 2.52 27.88
C LEU A 86 -9.56 2.78 29.12
N ALA A 87 -10.45 1.84 29.50
CA ALA A 87 -11.42 2.07 30.57
C ALA A 87 -10.82 2.43 31.93
N GLN A 88 -9.58 2.01 32.20
CA GLN A 88 -8.85 2.32 33.43
C GLN A 88 -8.11 3.66 33.38
N LEU A 89 -8.03 4.29 32.21
CA LEU A 89 -7.29 5.54 32.05
C LEU A 89 -8.09 6.70 32.66
N PRO A 90 -7.51 7.47 33.61
CA PRO A 90 -8.15 8.67 34.11
C PRO A 90 -8.35 9.65 32.96
N GLU A 91 -9.43 10.43 33.05
CA GLU A 91 -9.81 11.40 32.01
C GLU A 91 -10.03 10.81 30.62
N ARG A 92 -10.17 9.47 30.45
CA ARG A 92 -10.54 8.89 29.14
C ARG A 92 -11.74 9.59 28.53
N ASP A 93 -12.77 9.86 29.34
CA ASP A 93 -13.94 10.61 28.92
C ASP A 93 -14.04 11.89 29.75
N ILE A 94 -14.21 13.02 29.08
CA ILE A 94 -14.36 14.33 29.70
C ILE A 94 -15.61 15.05 29.19
N VAL A 95 -16.03 16.07 29.94
CA VAL A 95 -17.08 16.99 29.53
C VAL A 95 -16.49 18.39 29.45
N THR A 96 -16.62 19.05 28.31
CA THR A 96 -16.14 20.43 28.15
C THR A 96 -17.00 21.41 28.95
N PRO A 97 -16.52 22.64 29.21
CA PRO A 97 -17.35 23.68 29.84
C PRO A 97 -18.64 24.01 29.08
N SER A 98 -18.66 23.77 27.77
CA SER A 98 -19.85 23.90 26.91
C SER A 98 -20.80 22.68 26.93
N GLY A 99 -20.52 21.67 27.76
CA GLY A 99 -21.34 20.46 27.89
C GLY A 99 -21.09 19.38 26.83
N ARG A 100 -20.07 19.51 25.97
CA ARG A 100 -19.75 18.49 24.97
C ARG A 100 -19.05 17.31 25.64
N ARG A 101 -19.52 16.09 25.38
CA ARG A 101 -18.84 14.86 25.81
C ARG A 101 -17.74 14.52 24.82
N LEU A 102 -16.51 14.38 25.31
CA LEU A 102 -15.36 13.96 24.54
C LEU A 102 -14.82 12.63 25.08
N THR A 103 -14.19 11.84 24.21
CA THR A 103 -13.44 10.64 24.58
C THR A 103 -12.04 10.69 23.97
N LEU A 104 -11.07 10.14 24.67
CA LEU A 104 -9.69 10.08 24.25
C LEU A 104 -9.52 8.97 23.21
N LEU A 105 -9.12 9.37 22.01
CA LEU A 105 -8.72 8.48 20.94
C LEU A 105 -7.21 8.21 21.04
N ASN A 106 -6.86 6.96 21.35
CA ASN A 106 -5.48 6.51 21.27
C ASN A 106 -5.04 6.33 19.81
N PRO A 107 -3.72 6.26 19.53
CA PRO A 107 -3.21 6.18 18.17
C PRO A 107 -3.70 4.95 17.40
N ALA A 108 -3.88 3.80 18.07
CA ALA A 108 -4.39 2.59 17.42
C ALA A 108 -5.85 2.73 16.98
N TYR A 109 -6.70 3.35 17.80
CA TYR A 109 -8.09 3.62 17.43
C TYR A 109 -8.18 4.68 16.33
N MET A 110 -7.37 5.74 16.40
CA MET A 110 -7.27 6.74 15.34
C MET A 110 -6.91 6.10 13.98
N THR A 111 -5.83 5.30 13.91
CA THR A 111 -5.43 4.63 12.67
C THR A 111 -6.53 3.71 12.13
N ARG A 112 -7.25 3.00 13.01
CA ARG A 112 -8.39 2.18 12.60
C ARG A 112 -9.49 3.01 11.92
N GLN A 113 -9.88 4.16 12.48
CA GLN A 113 -10.90 5.01 11.86
C GLN A 113 -10.44 5.53 10.49
N VAL A 114 -9.16 5.87 10.34
CA VAL A 114 -8.61 6.28 9.03
C VAL A 114 -8.69 5.14 8.02
N TYR A 115 -8.41 3.90 8.43
CA TYR A 115 -8.52 2.73 7.55
C TYR A 115 -9.97 2.41 7.18
N GLU A 116 -10.90 2.53 8.12
CA GLU A 116 -12.34 2.40 7.85
C GLU A 116 -12.80 3.46 6.81
N LEU A 117 -12.36 4.71 6.93
CA LEU A 117 -12.62 5.77 5.94
C LEU A 117 -11.96 5.51 4.57
N ALA A 118 -10.76 4.93 4.55
CA ALA A 118 -10.05 4.62 3.31
C ALA A 118 -10.78 3.54 2.50
N GLN A 119 -11.40 2.57 3.16
CA GLN A 119 -12.21 1.52 2.51
C GLN A 119 -13.41 2.10 1.77
N GLU A 120 -14.04 3.14 2.31
CA GLU A 120 -15.22 3.79 1.70
C GLU A 120 -14.88 4.71 0.52
N SER A 121 -13.64 5.21 0.46
CA SER A 121 -13.22 6.27 -0.47
C SER A 121 -12.37 5.78 -1.66
N GLY A 122 -12.17 4.47 -1.80
CA GLY A 122 -11.34 3.88 -2.86
C GLY A 122 -9.85 4.22 -2.74
N GLN A 123 -9.41 4.66 -1.55
CA GLN A 123 -8.01 4.93 -1.25
C GLN A 123 -7.25 3.62 -0.94
N PRO A 124 -5.91 3.63 -0.93
CA PRO A 124 -5.13 2.47 -0.50
C PRO A 124 -5.61 1.96 0.87
N GLN A 125 -5.92 0.67 0.94
CA GLN A 125 -6.44 0.06 2.16
C GLN A 125 -5.30 -0.27 3.13
N GLY A 126 -5.51 0.03 4.41
CA GLY A 126 -4.61 -0.34 5.50
C GLY A 126 -5.27 -1.29 6.49
N HIS A 127 -4.45 -2.08 7.19
CA HIS A 127 -4.91 -2.94 8.28
C HIS A 127 -3.82 -3.07 9.34
N LEU A 128 -4.20 -2.92 10.62
CA LEU A 128 -3.32 -3.17 11.76
C LEU A 128 -3.62 -4.56 12.33
N THR A 129 -2.61 -5.42 12.39
CA THR A 129 -2.73 -6.78 12.90
C THR A 129 -1.55 -7.17 13.80
N SER A 130 -1.72 -8.23 14.58
CA SER A 130 -0.70 -8.83 15.45
C SER A 130 -1.01 -10.31 15.66
N LEU A 131 0.03 -11.12 15.94
CA LEU A 131 -0.16 -12.52 16.34
C LEU A 131 -0.89 -12.66 17.68
N LYS A 132 -0.91 -11.61 18.51
CA LYS A 132 -1.60 -11.54 19.81
C LYS A 132 -2.44 -10.26 19.87
N PRO A 133 -3.56 -10.18 19.13
CA PRO A 133 -4.31 -8.94 19.01
C PRO A 133 -5.12 -8.66 20.29
N LEU A 134 -5.04 -7.43 20.81
CA LEU A 134 -5.89 -6.99 21.92
C LEU A 134 -7.37 -6.89 21.49
N ARG A 135 -7.59 -6.46 20.25
CA ARG A 135 -8.90 -6.41 19.61
C ARG A 135 -9.05 -7.62 18.69
N PRO A 136 -10.02 -8.54 18.91
CA PRO A 136 -10.15 -9.76 18.12
C PRO A 136 -10.26 -9.54 16.61
N GLN A 137 -10.87 -8.44 16.18
CA GLN A 137 -11.01 -8.08 14.76
C GLN A 137 -9.69 -7.72 14.08
N ASN A 138 -8.61 -7.54 14.83
CA ASN A 138 -7.26 -7.34 14.28
C ASN A 138 -6.52 -8.68 14.11
N ALA A 139 -7.21 -9.81 14.18
CA ALA A 139 -6.61 -11.11 13.92
C ALA A 139 -6.07 -11.18 12.47
N PRO A 140 -4.86 -11.71 12.26
CA PRO A 140 -4.24 -11.74 10.95
C PRO A 140 -4.91 -12.76 10.04
N ASP A 141 -5.01 -12.42 8.76
CA ASP A 141 -5.30 -13.40 7.72
C ASP A 141 -4.10 -14.38 7.50
N PRO A 142 -4.25 -15.43 6.68
CA PRO A 142 -3.17 -16.39 6.44
C PRO A 142 -1.87 -15.78 5.86
N TRP A 143 -1.95 -14.73 5.06
CA TRP A 143 -0.79 -14.03 4.50
C TRP A 143 -0.14 -13.13 5.56
N GLU A 144 -0.94 -12.36 6.29
CA GLU A 144 -0.48 -11.49 7.38
C GLU A 144 0.20 -12.31 8.48
N LYS A 145 -0.34 -13.48 8.80
CA LYS A 145 0.27 -14.39 9.79
C LYS A 145 1.66 -14.84 9.35
N LYS A 146 1.84 -15.20 8.09
CA LYS A 146 3.15 -15.57 7.54
C LYS A 146 4.11 -14.38 7.56
N ALA A 147 3.63 -13.19 7.19
CA ALA A 147 4.42 -11.97 7.23
C ALA A 147 4.87 -11.63 8.67
N LEU A 148 3.96 -11.69 9.63
CA LEU A 148 4.26 -11.49 11.05
C LEU A 148 5.30 -12.49 11.57
N GLN A 149 5.17 -13.77 11.21
CA GLN A 149 6.17 -14.79 11.55
C GLN A 149 7.53 -14.51 10.90
N ALA A 150 7.56 -14.02 9.65
CA ALA A 150 8.82 -13.63 9.01
C ALA A 150 9.49 -12.45 9.76
N PHE A 151 8.70 -11.51 10.27
CA PHE A 151 9.22 -10.39 11.07
C PHE A 151 9.83 -10.85 12.40
N GLU A 152 9.28 -11.89 13.05
CA GLU A 152 9.91 -12.51 14.24
C GLU A 152 11.31 -13.09 13.94
N HIS A 153 11.60 -13.39 12.67
CA HIS A 153 12.90 -13.86 12.20
C HIS A 153 13.76 -12.75 11.54
N GLY A 154 13.38 -11.48 11.69
CA GLY A 154 14.17 -10.33 11.25
C GLY A 154 13.86 -9.79 9.85
N ALA A 155 12.83 -10.27 9.17
CA ALA A 155 12.39 -9.64 7.93
C ALA A 155 11.93 -8.19 8.20
N GLU A 156 12.26 -7.27 7.28
CA GLU A 156 11.87 -5.86 7.38
C GLU A 156 10.61 -5.53 6.57
N GLU A 157 10.27 -6.40 5.63
CA GLU A 157 9.14 -6.22 4.71
C GLU A 157 8.72 -7.55 4.11
N VAL A 158 7.42 -7.71 3.88
CA VAL A 158 6.85 -8.78 3.05
C VAL A 158 5.86 -8.14 2.07
N SER A 159 5.96 -8.50 0.79
CA SER A 159 5.05 -8.02 -0.25
C SER A 159 4.60 -9.15 -1.18
N GLU A 160 3.38 -9.06 -1.67
CA GLU A 160 2.81 -10.03 -2.61
C GLU A 160 1.85 -9.34 -3.59
N VAL A 161 1.84 -9.78 -4.84
CA VAL A 161 0.81 -9.41 -5.80
C VAL A 161 -0.35 -10.40 -5.68
N VAL A 162 -1.51 -9.89 -5.33
CA VAL A 162 -2.75 -10.68 -5.17
C VAL A 162 -3.80 -10.22 -6.18
N SER A 163 -4.81 -11.05 -6.41
CA SER A 163 -5.99 -10.64 -7.18
C SER A 163 -7.10 -10.20 -6.21
N LEU A 164 -7.37 -8.90 -6.15
CA LEU A 164 -8.51 -8.35 -5.41
C LEU A 164 -9.58 -7.92 -6.42
N ASN A 165 -10.79 -8.48 -6.31
CA ASN A 165 -11.90 -8.19 -7.23
C ASN A 165 -11.55 -8.38 -8.72
N GLY A 166 -10.68 -9.35 -9.03
CA GLY A 166 -10.20 -9.64 -10.38
C GLY A 166 -9.13 -8.68 -10.91
N GLN A 167 -8.61 -7.77 -10.07
CA GLN A 167 -7.55 -6.83 -10.42
C GLN A 167 -6.24 -7.17 -9.68
N PRO A 168 -5.08 -7.13 -10.34
CA PRO A 168 -3.80 -7.28 -9.68
C PRO A 168 -3.58 -6.13 -8.68
N SER A 169 -3.27 -6.47 -7.45
CA SER A 169 -3.11 -5.53 -6.34
C SER A 169 -1.85 -5.86 -5.55
N MET A 170 -1.12 -4.83 -5.13
CA MET A 170 0.08 -4.98 -4.31
C MET A 170 -0.31 -4.99 -2.83
N ARG A 171 -0.07 -6.10 -2.13
CA ARG A 171 -0.04 -6.15 -0.67
C ARG A 171 1.38 -5.93 -0.20
N LEU A 172 1.54 -5.08 0.81
CA LEU A 172 2.82 -4.83 1.47
C LEU A 172 2.58 -4.70 2.97
N MET A 173 3.43 -5.36 3.74
CA MET A 173 3.41 -5.30 5.19
C MET A 173 4.82 -5.04 5.71
N ARG A 174 4.91 -4.20 6.73
CA ARG A 174 6.14 -3.93 7.49
C ARG A 174 5.86 -4.08 8.98
N PRO A 175 6.83 -4.53 9.77
CA PRO A 175 6.67 -4.62 11.21
C PRO A 175 6.52 -3.21 11.79
N PHE A 176 5.57 -3.05 12.71
CA PHE A 176 5.47 -1.85 13.51
C PHE A 176 6.25 -2.07 14.81
N ARG A 177 7.49 -1.58 14.85
CA ARG A 177 8.33 -1.68 16.04
C ARG A 177 7.87 -0.65 17.08
N ILE A 178 7.86 -1.08 18.33
CA ILE A 178 7.44 -0.26 19.46
C ILE A 178 8.64 0.58 19.88
N ASP A 179 8.48 1.91 19.88
CA ASP A 179 9.47 2.81 20.48
C ASP A 179 9.17 3.05 21.96
N LEU A 180 10.10 3.65 22.69
CA LEU A 180 9.92 3.98 24.12
C LEU A 180 8.68 4.85 24.39
N SER A 181 8.30 5.75 23.48
CA SER A 181 7.11 6.60 23.65
C SER A 181 5.81 5.81 23.59
N CYS A 182 5.81 4.67 22.91
CA CYS A 182 4.68 3.74 22.85
C CYS A 182 4.46 2.98 24.17
N LEU A 183 5.48 2.89 25.04
CA LEU A 183 5.35 2.16 26.32
C LEU A 183 4.46 2.88 27.33
N THR A 184 4.28 4.19 27.20
CA THR A 184 3.41 5.03 28.06
C THR A 184 1.98 4.46 28.21
N CYS A 185 1.49 3.71 27.22
CA CYS A 185 0.18 3.04 27.27
C CYS A 185 0.25 1.51 27.07
N HIS A 186 1.44 0.93 26.87
CA HIS A 186 1.62 -0.49 26.50
C HIS A 186 2.61 -1.25 27.39
N GLU A 187 3.12 -0.63 28.46
CA GLU A 187 4.02 -1.27 29.44
C GLU A 187 3.42 -2.58 30.01
N GLU A 188 2.12 -2.60 30.31
CA GLU A 188 1.41 -3.78 30.82
C GLU A 188 1.28 -4.93 29.81
N GLN A 189 1.50 -4.68 28.52
CA GLN A 189 1.41 -5.69 27.46
C GLN A 189 2.71 -6.47 27.25
N GLY A 190 3.75 -6.18 28.04
CA GLY A 190 5.02 -6.91 28.04
C GLY A 190 5.92 -6.64 26.84
N TYR A 191 5.61 -5.60 26.05
CA TYR A 191 6.48 -5.17 24.96
C TYR A 191 7.72 -4.47 25.50
N LYS A 192 8.88 -4.81 24.93
CA LYS A 192 10.13 -4.08 25.17
C LYS A 192 10.34 -3.13 24.00
N GLY A 193 10.66 -1.87 24.29
CA GLY A 193 11.09 -0.94 23.25
C GLY A 193 12.41 -1.40 22.64
N ASP A 194 12.56 -1.21 21.34
CA ASP A 194 13.86 -1.28 20.65
C ASP A 194 14.67 0.00 20.87
#